data_AF-R4XCR7-F1
#
_entry.id   AF-R4XCR7-F1
#
_cell.length_a   1.000
_cell.length_b   1.000
_cell.length_c   1.000
_cell.angle_alpha   90.00
_cell.angle_beta   90.00
_cell.angle_gamma   90.00
#
_symmetry.space_group_name_H-M   'P 1'
#
loop_
_entity.id
_entity.type
_entity.pdbx_description
1 polymer ?
#
loop_
_entity_poly.entity_id
_entity_poly.type
_entity_poly.pdbx_seq_one_letter_code
_entity_poly.pdbx_strand_id
1 'polypeptide(L)'
;MAPKGTQQEKKSAKVKVDKTFGMKNKKGAKAQQEVSKLKRQDAEAGNPKLRKEAEDRKRAAEQKKKDAEARKAELNELFNTVQPVQKVPFGVDPKTVLCAFFKAGKCEKGSKCKFSHDLDADRRTTKKDIYTDVRDKEKEDDTMDKWDEAKLRSVVLSKTGNPKTTTEIVCKYFLEAVETQKYGWFWICPNGGDNCQYRHSLPPGFVLKSKEKKKDEKEKVSLEQFLETERHKIAGEKTPVTLESFTKWKNERVAKKQAVEDEDRKQKEQRRAAGKMTGLSGREVFAFNPDLLDDYDEDEDEEFDLTQYMKDRRSDAGSDDDGDEEEGDEDEDSESVTTSIKGSVKG
;
A
#
# COMPACT_ATOMS: atom_id res chain seq x y z
N MET A 1 -74.75 33.02 -21.38
CA MET A 1 -75.93 32.27 -20.88
C MET A 1 -75.47 30.91 -20.38
N ALA A 2 -75.85 30.58 -19.14
CA ALA A 2 -75.64 29.28 -18.48
C ALA A 2 -76.60 28.22 -19.09
N PRO A 3 -76.49 26.91 -18.75
CA PRO A 3 -76.75 26.39 -17.38
C PRO A 3 -75.74 25.31 -16.93
N LYS A 4 -75.05 25.44 -15.79
CA LYS A 4 -75.45 24.98 -14.44
C LYS A 4 -76.36 23.73 -14.43
N GLY A 5 -75.76 22.54 -14.46
CA GLY A 5 -76.40 21.26 -14.15
C GLY A 5 -76.08 20.78 -12.74
N THR A 6 -77.03 21.04 -11.83
CA THR A 6 -77.42 20.24 -10.64
C THR A 6 -76.38 19.37 -9.93
N GLN A 7 -76.01 19.82 -8.73
CA GLN A 7 -75.49 18.99 -7.64
C GLN A 7 -76.50 17.87 -7.32
N GLN A 8 -76.11 16.62 -7.53
CA GLN A 8 -76.80 15.48 -6.93
C GLN A 8 -76.31 15.28 -5.51
N GLU A 9 -77.22 15.46 -4.57
CA GLU A 9 -77.06 15.19 -3.15
C GLU A 9 -76.48 13.80 -2.90
N LYS A 10 -75.42 13.76 -2.11
CA LYS A 10 -74.89 12.53 -1.52
C LYS A 10 -75.99 11.90 -0.68
N LYS A 11 -76.58 10.81 -1.18
CA LYS A 11 -77.47 9.94 -0.39
C LYS A 11 -76.71 9.55 0.89
N SER A 12 -77.21 10.03 2.03
CA SER A 12 -76.69 9.72 3.36
C SER A 12 -76.56 8.21 3.53
N ALA A 13 -75.35 7.75 3.83
CA ALA A 13 -75.10 6.35 4.14
C ALA A 13 -76.01 5.91 5.29
N LYS A 14 -76.89 4.93 5.01
CA LYS A 14 -77.73 4.26 6.01
C LYS A 14 -76.80 3.82 7.15
N VAL A 15 -76.99 4.42 8.34
CA VAL A 15 -76.20 4.14 9.53
C VAL A 15 -76.16 2.63 9.73
N LYS A 16 -74.96 2.04 9.68
CA LYS A 16 -74.79 0.61 9.99
C LYS A 16 -75.20 0.43 11.45
N VAL A 17 -76.38 -0.13 11.68
CA VAL A 17 -76.88 -0.44 13.03
C VAL A 17 -75.98 -1.53 13.60
N ASP A 18 -75.24 -1.19 14.64
CA ASP A 18 -74.34 -2.10 15.35
C ASP A 18 -75.17 -3.14 16.13
N LYS A 19 -75.29 -4.35 15.57
CA LYS A 19 -75.99 -5.48 16.18
C LYS A 19 -75.39 -5.92 17.51
N THR A 20 -74.22 -5.41 17.89
CA THR A 20 -73.57 -5.68 19.17
C THR A 20 -73.89 -4.64 20.25
N PHE A 21 -74.65 -3.58 19.96
CA PHE A 21 -74.90 -2.43 20.86
C PHE A 21 -75.61 -2.78 22.19
N GLY A 22 -76.31 -3.92 22.30
CA GLY A 22 -76.96 -4.35 23.55
C GLY A 22 -76.24 -5.44 24.37
N MET A 23 -75.19 -6.07 23.83
CA MET A 23 -74.51 -7.23 24.45
C MET A 23 -73.14 -6.89 25.06
N LYS A 24 -72.62 -5.68 24.85
CA LYS A 24 -71.28 -5.25 25.31
C LYS A 24 -71.17 -5.08 26.83
N ASN A 25 -72.28 -4.91 27.55
CA ASN A 25 -72.31 -4.76 29.02
C ASN A 25 -72.51 -6.08 29.79
N LYS A 26 -72.72 -7.23 29.12
CA LYS A 26 -72.82 -8.53 29.79
C LYS A 26 -71.43 -9.16 29.98
N LYS A 27 -70.95 -9.20 31.22
CA LYS A 27 -69.64 -9.76 31.63
C LYS A 27 -69.62 -11.31 31.68
N GLY A 28 -70.11 -11.97 30.62
CA GLY A 28 -70.10 -13.43 30.51
C GLY A 28 -69.22 -13.89 29.35
N ALA A 29 -68.36 -14.90 29.56
CA ALA A 29 -67.47 -15.45 28.53
C ALA A 29 -68.21 -15.88 27.26
N LYS A 30 -69.42 -16.46 27.40
CA LYS A 30 -70.27 -16.84 26.26
C LYS A 30 -70.80 -15.63 25.47
N ALA A 31 -71.21 -14.56 26.16
CA ALA A 31 -71.67 -13.33 25.52
C ALA A 31 -70.50 -12.61 24.80
N GLN A 32 -69.30 -12.61 25.36
CA GLN A 32 -68.10 -12.07 24.71
C GLN A 32 -67.70 -12.87 23.46
N GLN A 33 -67.81 -14.21 23.50
CA GLN A 33 -67.57 -15.06 22.33
C GLN A 33 -68.61 -14.80 21.24
N GLU A 34 -69.88 -14.61 21.59
CA GLU A 34 -70.95 -14.31 20.64
C GLU A 34 -70.80 -12.92 20.01
N VAL A 35 -70.43 -11.90 20.81
CA VAL A 35 -70.07 -10.57 20.30
C VAL A 35 -68.85 -10.64 19.37
N SER A 36 -67.87 -11.48 19.66
CA SER A 36 -66.70 -11.69 18.79
C SER A 36 -67.08 -12.38 17.48
N LYS A 37 -67.98 -13.36 17.51
CA LYS A 37 -68.52 -14.03 16.31
C LYS A 37 -69.33 -13.07 15.44
N LEU A 38 -70.21 -12.26 16.04
CA LEU A 38 -70.99 -11.25 15.33
C LEU A 38 -70.10 -10.16 14.70
N LYS A 39 -69.07 -9.68 15.43
CA LYS A 39 -68.08 -8.75 14.88
C LYS A 39 -67.29 -9.36 13.72
N ARG A 40 -66.94 -10.65 13.78
CA ARG A 40 -66.26 -11.36 12.69
C ARG A 40 -67.16 -11.49 11.47
N GLN A 41 -68.43 -11.83 11.65
CA GLN A 41 -69.42 -11.89 10.58
C GLN A 41 -69.69 -10.51 9.95
N ASP A 42 -69.78 -9.45 10.75
CA ASP A 42 -69.95 -8.08 10.24
C ASP A 42 -68.68 -7.56 9.51
N ALA A 43 -67.49 -8.00 9.92
CA ALA A 43 -66.24 -7.72 9.21
C ALA A 43 -66.09 -8.53 7.90
N GLU A 44 -66.63 -9.76 7.87
CA GLU A 44 -66.69 -10.62 6.68
C GLU A 44 -67.78 -10.18 5.69
N ALA A 45 -68.84 -9.50 6.14
CA ALA A 45 -69.92 -8.95 5.31
C ALA A 45 -69.56 -7.64 4.57
N GLY A 46 -68.29 -7.21 4.62
CA GLY A 46 -67.77 -6.12 3.79
C GLY A 46 -67.70 -6.49 2.30
N ASN A 47 -67.62 -5.49 1.41
CA ASN A 47 -67.58 -5.70 -0.04
C ASN A 47 -66.37 -6.59 -0.42
N PRO A 48 -66.56 -7.80 -0.99
CA PRO A 48 -65.50 -8.79 -1.17
C PRO A 48 -64.33 -8.28 -2.03
N LYS A 49 -64.61 -7.35 -2.96
CA LYS A 49 -63.61 -6.70 -3.80
C LYS A 49 -62.60 -5.86 -3.01
N LEU A 50 -63.06 -5.09 -2.02
CA LEU A 50 -62.19 -4.25 -1.18
C LEU A 50 -61.30 -5.08 -0.25
N ARG A 51 -61.77 -6.26 0.18
CA ARG A 51 -60.97 -7.16 1.02
C ARG A 51 -59.86 -7.82 0.21
N LYS A 52 -60.17 -8.24 -1.02
CA LYS A 52 -59.18 -8.78 -1.97
C LYS A 52 -58.13 -7.74 -2.34
N GLU A 53 -58.52 -6.50 -2.63
CA GLU A 53 -57.56 -5.39 -2.88
C GLU A 53 -56.67 -5.08 -1.67
N ALA A 54 -57.20 -5.15 -0.44
CA ALA A 54 -56.40 -4.94 0.77
C ALA A 54 -55.42 -6.10 1.05
N GLU A 55 -55.81 -7.33 0.73
CA GLU A 55 -54.97 -8.53 0.83
C GLU A 55 -53.88 -8.55 -0.24
N ASP A 56 -54.23 -8.25 -1.49
CA ASP A 56 -53.30 -8.11 -2.61
C ASP A 56 -52.28 -6.98 -2.35
N ARG A 57 -52.70 -5.86 -1.74
CA ARG A 57 -51.79 -4.77 -1.32
C ARG A 57 -50.83 -5.20 -0.21
N LYS A 58 -51.27 -6.02 0.74
CA LYS A 58 -50.39 -6.58 1.78
C LYS A 58 -49.39 -7.57 1.18
N ARG A 59 -49.84 -8.45 0.29
CA ARG A 59 -48.99 -9.41 -0.42
C ARG A 59 -47.97 -8.71 -1.32
N ALA A 60 -48.36 -7.66 -2.02
CA ALA A 60 -47.44 -6.83 -2.82
C ALA A 60 -46.41 -6.09 -1.95
N ALA A 61 -46.81 -5.59 -0.77
CA ALA A 61 -45.89 -4.95 0.16
C ALA A 61 -44.90 -5.95 0.79
N GLU A 62 -45.34 -7.18 1.09
CA GLU A 62 -44.48 -8.25 1.58
C GLU A 62 -43.52 -8.75 0.50
N GLN A 63 -44.01 -8.93 -0.73
CA GLN A 63 -43.19 -9.30 -1.88
C GLN A 63 -42.11 -8.23 -2.14
N LYS A 64 -42.48 -6.94 -2.15
CA LYS A 64 -41.52 -5.84 -2.32
C LYS A 64 -40.47 -5.79 -1.20
N LYS A 65 -40.80 -6.19 0.03
CA LYS A 65 -39.82 -6.32 1.12
C LYS A 65 -38.87 -7.49 0.90
N LYS A 66 -39.38 -8.65 0.49
CA LYS A 66 -38.58 -9.83 0.16
C LYS A 66 -37.65 -9.58 -1.03
N ASP A 67 -38.15 -8.95 -2.09
CA ASP A 67 -37.35 -8.59 -3.27
C ASP A 67 -36.27 -7.55 -2.92
N ALA A 68 -36.57 -6.59 -2.02
CA ALA A 68 -35.58 -5.63 -1.54
C ALA A 68 -34.52 -6.27 -0.63
N GLU A 69 -34.88 -7.28 0.16
CA GLU A 69 -33.95 -8.06 0.98
C GLU A 69 -33.09 -8.98 0.12
N ALA A 70 -33.68 -9.66 -0.87
CA ALA A 70 -32.97 -10.47 -1.86
C ALA A 70 -31.98 -9.62 -2.67
N ARG A 71 -32.40 -8.44 -3.17
CA ARG A 71 -31.50 -7.53 -3.88
C ARG A 71 -30.36 -7.03 -3.01
N LYS A 72 -30.59 -6.80 -1.71
CA LYS A 72 -29.52 -6.46 -0.76
C LYS A 72 -28.57 -7.63 -0.53
N ALA A 73 -29.08 -8.86 -0.45
CA ALA A 73 -28.27 -10.06 -0.34
C ALA A 73 -27.40 -10.28 -1.59
N GLU A 74 -27.99 -10.18 -2.79
CA GLU A 74 -27.26 -10.27 -4.06
C GLU A 74 -26.17 -9.21 -4.20
N LEU A 75 -26.46 -7.96 -3.81
CA LEU A 75 -25.43 -6.90 -3.78
C LEU A 75 -24.32 -7.23 -2.78
N ASN A 76 -24.66 -7.74 -1.60
CA ASN A 76 -23.67 -8.14 -0.62
C ASN A 76 -22.80 -9.30 -1.16
N GLU A 77 -23.38 -10.29 -1.84
CA GLU A 77 -22.62 -11.37 -2.47
C GLU A 77 -21.69 -10.87 -3.57
N LEU A 78 -22.16 -9.99 -4.46
CA LEU A 78 -21.36 -9.44 -5.54
C LEU A 78 -20.15 -8.63 -5.05
N PHE A 79 -20.30 -7.87 -3.96
CA PHE A 79 -19.23 -7.06 -3.36
C PHE A 79 -18.27 -7.84 -2.46
N ASN A 80 -18.55 -9.11 -2.14
CA ASN A 80 -17.75 -9.89 -1.20
C ASN A 80 -16.76 -10.87 -1.84
N THR A 81 -16.72 -10.98 -3.17
CA THR A 81 -15.99 -12.05 -3.86
C THR A 81 -14.47 -11.90 -3.87
N VAL A 82 -13.90 -10.76 -3.46
CA VAL A 82 -12.44 -10.56 -3.48
C VAL A 82 -11.95 -9.84 -2.22
N GLN A 83 -12.01 -10.52 -1.08
CA GLN A 83 -11.19 -10.13 0.07
C GLN A 83 -9.74 -10.55 -0.20
N PRO A 84 -8.77 -9.62 -0.19
CA PRO A 84 -7.40 -9.93 -0.57
C PRO A 84 -6.75 -10.92 0.40
N VAL A 85 -5.95 -11.84 -0.14
CA VAL A 85 -5.13 -12.76 0.66
C VAL A 85 -4.21 -11.94 1.56
N GLN A 86 -4.44 -12.01 2.87
CA GLN A 86 -3.69 -11.27 3.88
C GLN A 86 -2.23 -11.77 3.92
N LYS A 87 -1.32 -10.97 3.35
CA LYS A 87 0.13 -11.24 3.35
C LYS A 87 0.72 -10.83 4.71
N VAL A 88 1.44 -11.75 5.35
CA VAL A 88 2.14 -11.49 6.61
C VAL A 88 3.59 -11.10 6.29
N PRO A 89 4.13 -9.99 6.84
CA PRO A 89 5.54 -9.64 6.73
C PRO A 89 6.45 -10.75 7.28
N PHE A 90 7.65 -10.90 6.69
CA PHE A 90 8.62 -11.91 7.12
C PHE A 90 9.05 -11.68 8.58
N GLY A 91 8.99 -12.72 9.42
CA GLY A 91 9.36 -12.68 10.83
C GLY A 91 8.23 -12.35 11.83
N VAL A 92 6.98 -12.18 11.38
CA VAL A 92 5.82 -11.97 12.26
C VAL A 92 4.96 -13.24 12.31
N ASP A 93 4.66 -13.73 13.51
CA ASP A 93 3.81 -14.91 13.68
C ASP A 93 2.39 -14.63 13.15
N PRO A 94 1.85 -15.45 12.22
CA PRO A 94 0.52 -15.21 11.64
C PRO A 94 -0.61 -15.11 12.66
N LYS A 95 -0.47 -15.78 13.82
CA LYS A 95 -1.42 -15.73 14.93
C LYS A 95 -1.42 -14.43 15.73
N THR A 96 -0.44 -13.56 15.54
CA THR A 96 -0.42 -12.22 16.14
C THR A 96 -1.20 -11.20 15.31
N VAL A 97 -1.56 -11.55 14.08
CA VAL A 97 -2.27 -10.68 13.14
C VAL A 97 -3.75 -11.04 13.15
N LEU A 98 -4.64 -10.05 13.30
CA LEU A 98 -6.09 -10.26 13.25
C LEU A 98 -6.52 -10.84 11.89
N CYS A 99 -7.36 -11.88 11.92
CA CYS A 99 -7.93 -12.50 10.74
C CYS A 99 -8.89 -11.54 10.02
N ALA A 100 -8.59 -11.19 8.77
CA ALA A 100 -9.49 -10.36 7.94
C ALA A 100 -10.90 -10.96 7.82
N PHE A 101 -11.01 -12.29 7.69
CA PHE A 101 -12.31 -12.99 7.63
C PHE A 101 -13.04 -12.96 8.96
N PHE A 102 -12.33 -12.95 10.10
CA PHE A 102 -12.96 -12.86 11.41
C PHE A 102 -13.48 -11.44 11.65
N LYS A 103 -12.68 -10.43 11.26
CA LYS A 103 -13.09 -9.03 11.27
C LYS A 103 -14.33 -8.79 10.41
N ALA A 104 -14.46 -9.50 9.29
CA ALA A 104 -15.64 -9.48 8.42
C ALA A 104 -16.80 -10.39 8.89
N GLY A 105 -16.64 -11.13 10.00
CA GLY A 105 -17.66 -12.05 10.53
C GLY A 105 -17.88 -13.33 9.71
N LYS A 106 -16.95 -13.69 8.82
CA LYS A 106 -17.05 -14.80 7.86
C LYS A 106 -15.97 -15.87 8.04
N CYS A 107 -15.25 -15.87 9.16
CA CYS A 107 -14.22 -16.87 9.39
C CYS A 107 -14.82 -18.18 9.87
N GLU A 108 -14.81 -19.19 9.01
CA GLU A 108 -15.27 -20.55 9.33
C GLU A 108 -14.25 -21.35 10.18
N LYS A 109 -13.01 -20.86 10.28
CA LYS A 109 -11.89 -21.61 10.86
C LYS A 109 -11.82 -21.53 12.39
N GLY A 110 -12.62 -20.65 13.01
CA GLY A 110 -12.69 -20.50 14.47
C GLY A 110 -11.31 -20.40 15.13
N SER A 111 -11.10 -21.12 16.23
CA SER A 111 -9.83 -21.17 16.97
C SER A 111 -8.66 -21.83 16.23
N LYS A 112 -8.93 -22.56 15.14
CA LYS A 112 -7.92 -23.19 14.28
C LYS A 112 -7.47 -22.28 13.14
N CYS A 113 -7.95 -21.04 13.10
CA CYS A 113 -7.52 -20.08 12.10
C CYS A 113 -6.02 -19.80 12.22
N LYS A 114 -5.35 -19.64 11.06
CA LYS A 114 -3.93 -19.24 10.97
C LYS A 114 -3.70 -17.84 11.56
N PHE A 115 -4.73 -17.02 11.61
CA PHE A 115 -4.74 -15.64 12.07
C PHE A 115 -5.52 -15.50 13.39
N SER A 116 -5.20 -14.47 14.19
CA SER A 116 -5.85 -14.21 15.47
C SER A 116 -7.33 -13.90 15.32
N HIS A 117 -8.14 -14.34 16.28
CA HIS A 117 -9.54 -13.94 16.47
C HIS A 117 -9.72 -13.01 17.68
N ASP A 118 -8.62 -12.49 18.23
CA ASP A 118 -8.64 -11.51 19.30
C ASP A 118 -8.67 -10.10 18.69
N LEU A 119 -9.72 -9.31 18.96
CA LEU A 119 -9.85 -7.95 18.44
C LEU A 119 -8.71 -7.03 18.92
N ASP A 120 -8.09 -7.34 20.06
CA ASP A 120 -6.93 -6.60 20.56
C ASP A 120 -5.66 -6.90 19.76
N ALA A 121 -5.65 -7.93 18.92
CA ALA A 121 -4.57 -8.15 17.95
C ALA A 121 -4.51 -7.03 16.89
N ASP A 122 -5.64 -6.43 16.50
CA ASP A 122 -5.66 -5.30 15.54
C ASP A 122 -5.06 -4.03 16.15
N ARG A 123 -5.31 -3.78 17.43
CA ARG A 123 -4.71 -2.64 18.15
C ARG A 123 -3.20 -2.78 18.27
N ARG A 124 -2.70 -4.01 18.39
CA ARG A 124 -1.27 -4.32 18.44
C ARG A 124 -0.58 -4.22 17.09
N THR A 125 -1.31 -4.36 15.97
CA THR A 125 -0.77 -4.16 14.61
C THR A 125 -0.87 -2.71 14.14
N THR A 126 -1.76 -1.88 14.71
CA THR A 126 -1.79 -0.45 14.41
C THR A 126 -0.48 0.21 14.86
N LYS A 127 0.21 0.86 13.92
CA LYS A 127 1.47 1.56 14.20
C LYS A 127 1.22 2.66 15.22
N LYS A 128 1.94 2.58 16.35
CA LYS A 128 1.99 3.63 17.36
C LYS A 128 2.39 4.94 16.67
N ASP A 129 1.65 6.02 16.94
CA ASP A 129 1.93 7.32 16.32
C ASP A 129 3.33 7.79 16.75
N ILE A 130 4.17 8.03 15.74
CA ILE A 130 5.60 8.32 15.87
C ILE A 130 5.82 9.75 16.40
N TYR A 131 4.83 10.63 16.27
CA TYR A 131 4.94 12.05 16.63
C TYR A 131 4.34 12.38 17.99
N THR A 132 3.63 11.45 18.63
CA THR A 132 3.05 11.64 19.96
C THR A 132 3.73 10.74 20.99
N ASP A 133 4.29 11.32 22.04
CA ASP A 133 4.81 10.55 23.19
C ASP A 133 3.63 10.06 24.06
N VAL A 134 3.65 8.79 24.48
CA VAL A 134 2.56 8.21 25.30
C VAL A 134 2.47 8.89 26.66
N ARG A 135 3.61 9.35 27.18
CA ARG A 135 3.66 10.00 28.49
C ARG A 135 2.90 11.32 28.53
N ASP A 136 2.75 12.00 27.38
CA ASP A 136 1.98 13.24 27.33
C ASP A 136 0.48 12.96 27.38
N LYS A 137 0.02 11.92 26.67
CA LYS A 137 -1.38 11.45 26.75
C LYS A 137 -1.74 11.00 28.16
N GLU A 138 -0.86 10.23 28.80
CA GLU A 138 -1.08 9.78 30.18
C GLU A 138 -1.13 10.95 31.17
N LYS A 139 -0.31 12.00 30.98
CA LYS A 139 -0.37 13.23 31.80
C LYS A 139 -1.65 14.03 31.58
N GLU A 140 -2.15 14.11 30.34
CA GLU A 140 -3.42 14.78 30.02
C GLU A 140 -4.61 14.04 30.64
N ASP A 141 -4.59 12.70 30.60
CA ASP A 141 -5.61 11.85 31.20
C ASP A 141 -5.56 11.85 32.74
N ASP A 142 -4.41 12.22 33.33
CA ASP A 142 -4.14 12.26 34.77
C ASP A 142 -4.57 13.57 35.44
N THR A 143 -5.85 13.90 35.32
CA THR A 143 -6.48 15.08 35.92
C THR A 143 -6.63 14.94 37.45
N MET A 144 -6.42 16.02 38.21
CA MET A 144 -6.50 16.07 39.69
C MET A 144 -7.76 15.42 40.28
N ASP A 145 -8.88 15.44 39.55
CA ASP A 145 -10.16 14.86 39.96
C ASP A 145 -10.14 13.33 40.07
N LYS A 146 -9.13 12.65 39.49
CA LYS A 146 -8.95 11.19 39.52
C LYS A 146 -7.90 10.75 40.55
N TRP A 147 -7.38 11.68 41.37
CA TRP A 147 -6.28 11.38 42.29
C TRP A 147 -6.80 10.95 43.66
N ASP A 148 -6.44 9.74 44.07
CA ASP A 148 -6.67 9.26 45.44
C ASP A 148 -5.71 9.94 46.44
N GLU A 149 -6.10 9.99 47.72
CA GLU A 149 -5.33 10.56 48.85
C GLU A 149 -3.85 10.07 48.89
N ALA A 150 -3.61 8.80 48.53
CA ALA A 150 -2.26 8.24 48.46
C ALA A 150 -1.41 8.83 47.33
N LYS A 151 -2.01 9.07 46.16
CA LYS A 151 -1.37 9.73 45.02
C LYS A 151 -1.15 11.22 45.31
N LEU A 152 -2.08 11.85 46.01
CA LEU A 152 -1.92 13.23 46.48
C LEU A 152 -0.70 13.37 47.42
N ARG A 153 -0.54 12.45 48.38
CA ARG A 153 0.61 12.43 49.30
C ARG A 153 1.94 12.16 48.59
N SER A 154 1.97 11.26 47.60
CA SER A 154 3.20 10.98 46.84
C SER A 154 3.63 12.16 45.97
N VAL A 155 2.68 12.91 45.40
CA VAL A 155 2.95 14.14 44.65
C VAL A 155 3.45 15.27 45.56
N VAL A 156 2.91 15.38 46.78
CA VAL A 156 3.41 16.36 47.77
C VAL A 156 4.83 16.00 48.22
N LEU A 157 5.14 14.72 48.46
CA LEU A 157 6.50 14.27 48.76
C LEU A 157 7.47 14.53 47.60
N SER A 158 7.06 14.23 46.37
CA SER A 158 7.92 14.41 45.18
C SER A 158 8.20 15.88 44.86
N LYS A 159 7.33 16.80 45.28
CA LYS A 159 7.53 18.26 45.14
C LYS A 159 8.65 18.81 46.03
N THR A 160 9.09 18.05 47.04
CA THR A 160 10.15 18.45 47.99
C THR A 160 11.54 17.94 47.62
N GLY A 161 11.67 17.05 46.63
CA GLY A 161 12.97 16.56 46.11
C GLY A 161 13.19 17.02 44.68
N ASN A 162 14.43 17.33 44.28
CA ASN A 162 14.80 17.75 42.92
C ASN A 162 14.37 16.67 41.90
N PRO A 163 13.26 16.87 41.15
CA PRO A 163 12.71 15.83 40.30
C PRO A 163 13.53 15.75 39.01
N LYS A 164 13.94 14.54 38.62
CA LYS A 164 14.57 14.33 37.31
C LYS A 164 13.53 14.62 36.22
N THR A 165 13.65 15.76 35.57
CA THR A 165 12.74 16.21 34.52
C THR A 165 12.99 15.43 33.23
N THR A 166 11.92 15.16 32.48
CA THR A 166 12.02 14.68 31.10
C THR A 166 12.58 15.79 30.22
N THR A 167 13.55 15.45 29.36
CA THR A 167 14.13 16.38 28.39
C THR A 167 13.34 16.36 27.08
N GLU A 168 13.30 17.50 26.37
CA GLU A 168 12.71 17.61 25.03
C GLU A 168 13.57 16.95 23.94
N ILE A 169 14.80 16.57 24.28
CA ILE A 169 15.76 15.91 23.40
C ILE A 169 15.26 14.50 23.06
N VAL A 170 15.28 14.17 21.77
CA VAL A 170 14.86 12.86 21.25
C VAL A 170 15.85 11.77 21.67
N CYS A 171 15.34 10.61 22.10
CA CYS A 171 16.18 9.48 22.49
C CYS A 171 16.94 8.89 21.29
N LYS A 172 18.26 8.65 21.44
CA LYS A 172 19.10 8.03 20.40
C LYS A 172 18.59 6.66 19.97
N TYR A 173 18.24 5.80 20.93
CA TYR A 173 17.72 4.45 20.65
C TYR A 173 16.35 4.48 19.97
N PHE A 174 15.57 5.54 20.18
CA PHE A 174 14.31 5.74 19.47
C PHE A 174 14.56 6.07 17.99
N LEU A 175 15.52 6.96 17.69
CA LEU A 175 15.90 7.23 16.29
C LEU A 175 16.35 5.95 15.58
N GLU A 176 17.21 5.15 16.21
CA GLU A 176 17.65 3.85 15.67
C GLU A 176 16.49 2.86 15.47
N ALA A 177 15.56 2.79 16.43
CA ALA A 177 14.39 1.92 16.33
C ALA A 177 13.41 2.35 15.22
N VAL A 178 13.27 3.65 15.00
CA VAL A 178 12.43 4.19 13.93
C VAL A 178 13.10 4.00 12.57
N GLU A 179 14.41 4.20 12.47
CA GLU A 179 15.19 3.92 11.24
C GLU A 179 15.15 2.44 10.87
N THR A 180 15.28 1.55 11.84
CA THR A 180 15.19 0.10 11.65
C THR A 180 13.76 -0.42 11.55
N GLN A 181 12.74 0.45 11.62
CA GLN A 181 11.31 0.11 11.60
C GLN A 181 10.85 -0.86 12.71
N LYS A 182 11.64 -0.97 13.79
CA LYS A 182 11.35 -1.81 14.96
C LYS A 182 10.54 -1.07 16.03
N TYR A 183 10.35 0.24 15.90
CA TYR A 183 9.50 1.02 16.80
C TYR A 183 8.01 0.63 16.65
N GLY A 184 7.39 0.20 17.75
CA GLY A 184 6.01 -0.27 17.79
C GLY A 184 5.52 -0.53 19.20
N TRP A 185 4.38 -1.22 19.32
CA TRP A 185 3.72 -1.52 20.60
C TRP A 185 4.61 -2.31 21.57
N PHE A 186 5.50 -3.18 21.05
CA PHE A 186 6.39 -4.02 21.85
C PHE A 186 7.81 -3.44 22.03
N TRP A 187 8.06 -2.22 21.54
CA TRP A 187 9.38 -1.63 21.65
C TRP A 187 9.56 -0.95 23.01
N ILE A 188 10.55 -1.41 23.76
CA ILE A 188 10.93 -0.86 25.07
C ILE A 188 12.28 -0.19 24.88
N CYS A 189 12.41 1.05 25.34
CA CYS A 189 13.68 1.76 25.25
C CYS A 189 14.74 1.10 26.13
N PRO A 190 15.94 0.78 25.62
CA PRO A 190 17.04 0.26 26.43
C PRO A 190 17.50 1.23 27.54
N ASN A 191 17.24 2.53 27.38
CA ASN A 191 17.64 3.60 28.30
C ASN A 191 16.61 3.89 29.41
N GLY A 192 15.89 2.86 29.86
CA GLY A 192 14.93 2.97 30.97
C GLY A 192 13.46 2.79 30.61
N GLY A 193 13.16 2.13 29.50
CA GLY A 193 11.80 1.75 29.09
C GLY A 193 10.87 2.97 29.00
N ASP A 194 9.82 2.98 29.81
CA ASP A 194 8.85 4.06 29.88
C ASP A 194 9.36 5.28 30.68
N ASN A 195 10.40 5.12 31.51
CA ASN A 195 11.01 6.18 32.32
C ASN A 195 12.26 6.81 31.68
N CYS A 196 12.47 6.62 30.37
CA CYS A 196 13.59 7.23 29.67
C CYS A 196 13.61 8.76 29.85
N GLN A 197 14.76 9.34 30.19
CA GLN A 197 14.89 10.80 30.36
C GLN A 197 14.66 11.58 29.06
N TYR A 198 14.79 10.91 27.91
CA TYR A 198 14.67 11.49 26.58
C TYR A 198 13.29 11.20 25.96
N ARG A 199 12.89 12.02 24.99
CA ARG A 199 11.58 11.93 24.31
C ARG A 199 11.55 10.79 23.29
N HIS A 200 10.44 10.03 23.26
CA HIS A 200 10.22 8.90 22.33
C HIS A 200 9.22 9.28 21.23
N SER A 201 9.35 10.50 20.71
CA SER A 201 8.60 10.97 19.55
C SER A 201 9.50 11.83 18.66
N LEU A 202 9.24 11.78 17.35
CA LEU A 202 9.92 12.68 16.41
C LEU A 202 9.39 14.11 16.62
N PRO A 203 10.25 15.14 16.53
CA PRO A 203 9.81 16.52 16.52
C PRO A 203 8.78 16.75 15.41
N PRO A 204 7.74 17.57 15.65
CA PRO A 204 6.71 17.84 14.65
C PRO A 204 7.36 18.43 13.39
N GLY A 205 7.17 17.76 12.24
CA GLY A 205 7.75 18.15 10.95
C GLY A 205 9.04 17.44 10.56
N PHE A 206 9.67 16.66 11.43
CA PHE A 206 10.87 15.88 11.05
C PHE A 206 10.47 14.63 10.26
N VAL A 207 10.85 14.56 8.97
CA VAL A 207 10.63 13.39 8.10
C VAL A 207 11.94 12.60 7.99
N LEU A 208 11.86 11.28 8.18
CA LEU A 208 13.03 10.41 8.06
C LEU A 208 13.56 10.39 6.61
N LYS A 209 14.87 10.62 6.45
CA LYS A 209 15.59 10.60 5.16
C LYS A 209 15.36 9.33 4.34
N SER A 210 15.22 8.17 4.99
CA SER A 210 14.92 6.89 4.31
C SER A 210 13.53 6.88 3.65
N LYS A 211 12.55 7.56 4.25
CA LYS A 211 11.19 7.65 3.72
C LYS A 211 11.08 8.70 2.61
N GLU A 212 11.85 9.77 2.70
CA GLU A 212 11.97 10.82 1.66
C GLU A 212 12.59 10.24 0.39
N LYS A 213 13.75 9.57 0.50
CA LYS A 213 14.37 8.87 -0.64
C LYS A 213 13.44 7.87 -1.33
N LYS A 214 12.64 7.12 -0.58
CA LYS A 214 11.64 6.17 -1.12
C LYS A 214 10.45 6.85 -1.80
N LYS A 215 10.13 8.11 -1.46
CA LYS A 215 9.12 8.89 -2.17
C LYS A 215 9.71 9.46 -3.45
N ASP A 216 10.89 10.07 -3.37
CA ASP A 216 11.58 10.63 -4.53
C ASP A 216 11.85 9.58 -5.61
N GLU A 217 12.19 8.34 -5.21
CA GLU A 217 12.37 7.23 -6.14
C GLU A 217 11.07 6.77 -6.81
N LYS A 218 9.92 6.87 -6.11
CA LYS A 218 8.59 6.55 -6.65
C LYS A 218 7.99 7.69 -7.47
N GLU A 219 8.46 8.92 -7.27
CA GLU A 219 8.06 10.10 -8.03
C GLU A 219 8.87 10.28 -9.31
N LYS A 220 9.86 9.41 -9.56
CA LYS A 220 10.38 9.19 -10.91
C LYS A 220 9.23 8.66 -11.77
N VAL A 221 8.64 9.58 -12.52
CA VAL A 221 7.57 9.36 -13.51
C VAL A 221 7.87 8.08 -14.30
N SER A 222 6.89 7.20 -14.43
CA SER A 222 7.09 5.93 -15.14
C SER A 222 7.53 6.20 -16.58
N LEU A 223 8.30 5.28 -17.16
CA LEU A 223 8.84 5.44 -18.52
C LEU A 223 7.74 5.77 -19.53
N GLU A 224 6.57 5.16 -19.36
CA GLU A 224 5.39 5.36 -20.19
C GLU A 224 4.86 6.79 -20.08
N GLN A 225 4.72 7.32 -18.86
CA GLN A 225 4.22 8.66 -18.64
C GLN A 225 5.23 9.72 -19.12
N PHE A 226 6.54 9.46 -19.03
CA PHE A 226 7.56 10.27 -19.67
C PHE A 226 7.42 10.25 -21.21
N LEU A 227 7.33 9.07 -21.81
CA LEU A 227 7.17 8.91 -23.27
C LEU A 227 5.90 9.57 -23.81
N GLU A 228 4.79 9.51 -23.08
CA GLU A 228 3.54 10.18 -23.45
C GLU A 228 3.72 11.71 -23.45
N THR A 229 4.35 12.27 -22.42
CA THR A 229 4.60 13.73 -22.37
C THR A 229 5.53 14.20 -23.49
N GLU A 230 6.60 13.46 -23.79
CA GLU A 230 7.53 13.80 -24.88
C GLU A 230 6.89 13.63 -26.25
N ARG A 231 6.07 12.59 -26.46
CA ARG A 231 5.33 12.41 -27.72
C ARG A 231 4.38 13.57 -28.00
N HIS A 232 3.77 14.14 -26.97
CA HIS A 232 2.92 15.33 -27.11
C HIS A 232 3.72 16.60 -27.40
N LYS A 233 4.97 16.70 -26.93
CA LYS A 233 5.87 17.83 -27.22
C LYS A 233 6.45 17.77 -28.64
N ILE A 234 6.63 16.58 -29.21
CA ILE A 234 7.08 16.40 -30.60
C ILE A 234 5.92 16.71 -31.56
N ALA A 235 5.63 18.00 -31.74
CA ALA A 235 4.73 18.52 -32.76
C ALA A 235 5.55 19.08 -33.92
N GLY A 236 5.48 18.46 -35.11
CA GLY A 236 6.23 18.89 -36.30
C GLY A 236 6.29 17.84 -37.41
N GLU A 237 6.94 18.19 -38.54
CA GLU A 237 7.23 17.28 -39.65
C GLU A 237 8.26 16.23 -39.22
N LYS A 238 7.91 14.95 -39.34
CA LYS A 238 8.72 13.82 -38.86
C LYS A 238 9.53 13.26 -40.02
N THR A 239 10.83 13.10 -39.83
CA THR A 239 11.69 12.41 -40.79
C THR A 239 11.36 10.91 -40.78
N PRO A 240 10.96 10.31 -41.91
CA PRO A 240 10.75 8.87 -41.98
C PRO A 240 12.08 8.14 -41.75
N VAL A 241 12.03 7.04 -41.00
CA VAL A 241 13.23 6.22 -40.71
C VAL A 241 13.52 5.35 -41.93
N THR A 242 14.31 5.90 -42.86
CA THR A 242 14.90 5.17 -43.99
C THR A 242 16.34 4.78 -43.66
N LEU A 243 16.91 3.82 -44.39
CA LEU A 243 18.29 3.38 -44.18
C LEU A 243 19.29 4.55 -44.24
N GLU A 244 19.12 5.46 -45.19
CA GLU A 244 19.96 6.67 -45.31
C GLU A 244 19.81 7.65 -44.14
N SER A 245 18.59 7.83 -43.62
CA SER A 245 18.38 8.67 -42.42
C SER A 245 18.93 8.03 -41.16
N PHE A 246 18.86 6.70 -41.07
CA PHE A 246 19.31 5.94 -39.92
C PHE A 246 20.83 5.87 -39.84
N THR A 247 21.52 5.68 -40.97
CA THR A 247 22.98 5.71 -41.03
C THR A 247 23.53 7.09 -40.68
N LYS A 248 22.90 8.17 -41.18
CA LYS A 248 23.24 9.54 -40.77
C LYS A 248 23.08 9.74 -39.26
N TRP A 249 21.94 9.31 -38.71
CA TRP A 249 21.69 9.38 -37.27
C TRP A 249 22.67 8.52 -36.43
N LYS A 250 23.01 7.30 -36.88
CA LYS A 250 23.97 6.40 -36.20
C LYS A 250 25.35 7.06 -36.18
N ASN A 251 25.81 7.57 -37.32
CA ASN A 251 27.09 8.26 -37.42
C ASN A 251 27.13 9.52 -36.55
N GLU A 252 26.06 10.33 -36.53
CA GLU A 252 25.96 11.49 -35.63
C GLU A 252 25.98 11.09 -34.15
N ARG A 253 25.32 9.99 -33.78
CA ARG A 253 25.31 9.47 -32.41
C ARG A 253 26.66 8.93 -31.98
N VAL A 254 27.32 8.17 -32.83
CA VAL A 254 28.67 7.63 -32.58
C VAL A 254 29.67 8.78 -32.48
N ALA A 255 29.65 9.73 -33.42
CA ALA A 255 30.50 10.92 -33.38
C ALA A 255 30.26 11.75 -32.11
N LYS A 256 29.01 11.90 -31.67
CA LYS A 256 28.70 12.58 -30.41
C LYS A 256 29.20 11.82 -29.18
N LYS A 257 29.10 10.48 -29.16
CA LYS A 257 29.65 9.64 -28.09
C LYS A 257 31.17 9.80 -28.02
N GLN A 258 31.85 9.66 -29.15
CA GLN A 258 33.31 9.82 -29.26
C GLN A 258 33.76 11.23 -28.87
N ALA A 259 33.03 12.28 -29.27
CA ALA A 259 33.35 13.64 -28.85
C ALA A 259 33.25 13.85 -27.33
N VAL A 260 32.22 13.28 -26.69
CA VAL A 260 32.08 13.33 -25.22
C VAL A 260 33.20 12.55 -24.53
N GLU A 261 33.58 11.39 -25.07
CA GLU A 261 34.68 10.58 -24.55
C GLU A 261 36.04 11.26 -24.74
N ASP A 262 36.27 11.92 -25.88
CA ASP A 262 37.46 12.73 -26.14
C ASP A 262 37.55 13.94 -25.21
N GLU A 263 36.43 14.58 -24.90
CA GLU A 263 36.37 15.66 -23.91
C GLU A 263 36.66 15.14 -22.51
N ASP A 264 36.10 14.00 -22.10
CA ASP A 264 36.39 13.36 -20.82
C ASP A 264 37.87 12.95 -20.73
N ARG A 265 38.42 12.36 -21.80
CA ARG A 265 39.84 12.00 -21.90
C ARG A 265 40.74 13.22 -21.76
N LYS A 266 40.43 14.33 -22.45
CA LYS A 266 41.17 15.59 -22.31
C LYS A 266 41.04 16.18 -20.90
N GLN A 267 39.86 16.11 -20.28
CA GLN A 267 39.66 16.56 -18.90
C GLN A 267 40.45 15.71 -17.89
N LYS A 268 40.49 14.39 -18.08
CA LYS A 268 41.31 13.46 -17.28
C LYS A 268 42.80 13.76 -17.45
N GLU A 269 43.25 13.99 -18.67
CA GLU A 269 44.64 14.36 -18.97
C GLU A 269 45.02 15.71 -18.32
N GLN A 270 44.16 16.72 -18.40
CA GLN A 270 44.36 18.01 -17.72
C GLN A 270 44.40 17.89 -16.19
N ARG A 271 43.52 17.06 -15.61
CA ARG A 271 43.53 16.78 -14.16
C ARG A 271 44.82 16.08 -13.73
N ARG A 272 45.32 15.16 -14.56
CA ARG A 272 46.62 14.50 -14.36
C ARG A 272 47.78 15.47 -14.50
N ALA A 273 47.80 16.34 -15.52
CA ALA A 273 48.82 17.37 -15.69
C ALA A 273 48.85 18.35 -14.50
N ALA A 274 47.71 18.56 -13.84
CA ALA A 274 47.61 19.29 -12.57
C ALA A 274 48.00 18.46 -11.33
N GLY A 275 48.58 17.27 -11.50
CA GLY A 275 49.05 16.39 -10.41
C GLY A 275 47.93 15.65 -9.67
N LYS A 276 46.69 15.68 -10.17
CA LYS A 276 45.54 15.08 -9.48
C LYS A 276 45.17 13.73 -10.11
N MET A 277 45.69 12.65 -9.53
CA MET A 277 45.44 11.26 -9.95
C MET A 277 44.11 10.68 -9.42
N THR A 278 43.37 11.43 -8.60
CA THR A 278 42.11 10.96 -8.00
C THR A 278 41.01 10.85 -9.05
N GLY A 279 40.58 9.63 -9.36
CA GLY A 279 39.43 9.33 -10.22
C GLY A 279 39.77 8.74 -11.60
N LEU A 280 41.04 8.44 -11.87
CA LEU A 280 41.43 7.61 -13.02
C LEU A 280 41.36 6.12 -12.64
N SER A 281 40.99 5.26 -13.59
CA SER A 281 41.06 3.81 -13.37
C SER A 281 42.53 3.36 -13.29
N GLY A 282 42.83 2.27 -12.57
CA GLY A 282 44.19 1.74 -12.51
C GLY A 282 44.79 1.49 -13.91
N ARG A 283 44.00 0.92 -14.83
CA ARG A 283 44.42 0.69 -16.23
C ARG A 283 44.71 2.00 -16.97
N GLU A 284 43.92 3.04 -16.74
CA GLU A 284 44.19 4.38 -17.30
C GLU A 284 45.51 4.95 -16.73
N VAL A 285 45.75 4.83 -15.42
CA VAL A 285 46.99 5.31 -14.78
C VAL A 285 48.23 4.67 -15.42
N PHE A 286 48.22 3.36 -15.66
CA PHE A 286 49.33 2.63 -16.29
C PHE A 286 49.49 2.93 -17.78
N ALA A 287 48.40 3.07 -18.54
CA ALA A 287 48.46 3.45 -19.96
C ALA A 287 49.06 4.85 -20.17
N PHE A 288 48.90 5.74 -19.20
CA PHE A 288 49.35 7.12 -19.24
C PHE A 288 50.74 7.36 -18.63
N ASN A 289 51.17 6.51 -17.69
CA ASN A 289 52.54 6.51 -17.15
C ASN A 289 53.04 5.07 -16.95
N PRO A 290 53.66 4.47 -17.98
CA PRO A 290 54.20 3.11 -17.87
C PRO A 290 55.37 3.02 -16.87
N ASP A 291 56.02 4.15 -16.56
CA ASP A 291 57.22 4.25 -15.73
C ASP A 291 56.93 4.61 -14.25
N LEU A 292 55.65 4.76 -13.88
CA LEU A 292 55.25 5.15 -12.52
C LEU A 292 55.62 4.12 -11.45
N LEU A 293 55.97 2.90 -11.86
CA LEU A 293 56.31 1.79 -10.98
C LEU A 293 57.82 1.64 -10.75
N ASP A 294 58.67 2.23 -11.60
CA ASP A 294 60.14 2.08 -11.53
C ASP A 294 60.79 2.96 -10.46
N ASP A 295 60.08 3.96 -9.92
CA ASP A 295 60.55 4.88 -8.86
C ASP A 295 60.30 4.37 -7.42
N TYR A 296 59.71 3.17 -7.26
CA TYR A 296 59.63 2.53 -5.94
C TYR A 296 60.93 1.76 -5.70
N ASP A 297 61.77 2.28 -4.79
CA ASP A 297 63.04 1.69 -4.35
C ASP A 297 62.91 0.17 -4.20
N GLU A 298 63.82 -0.51 -4.90
CA GLU A 298 64.03 -1.96 -5.01
C GLU A 298 64.55 -2.57 -3.67
N ASP A 299 64.01 -2.11 -2.54
CA ASP A 299 64.36 -2.65 -1.22
C ASP A 299 63.30 -3.66 -0.79
N GLU A 300 63.65 -4.92 -1.03
CA GLU A 300 63.25 -6.11 -0.24
C GLU A 300 61.76 -6.45 -0.26
N ASP A 301 61.33 -7.30 -1.21
CA ASP A 301 60.45 -8.46 -0.97
C ASP A 301 60.19 -9.26 -2.28
N GLU A 302 60.17 -10.59 -2.17
CA GLU A 302 60.09 -11.60 -3.25
C GLU A 302 59.14 -11.27 -4.42
N GLU A 303 59.70 -11.20 -5.65
CA GLU A 303 58.94 -11.15 -6.90
C GLU A 303 58.07 -12.42 -7.04
N PHE A 304 56.80 -12.30 -6.67
CA PHE A 304 55.87 -13.43 -6.68
C PHE A 304 55.43 -13.73 -8.13
N ASP A 305 56.00 -14.79 -8.73
CA ASP A 305 55.64 -15.26 -10.07
C ASP A 305 54.19 -15.78 -10.13
N LEU A 306 53.27 -14.87 -10.45
CA LEU A 306 51.85 -15.15 -10.62
C LEU A 306 51.53 -15.91 -11.91
N THR A 307 52.49 -16.13 -12.82
CA THR A 307 52.19 -16.74 -14.13
C THR A 307 51.66 -18.17 -13.96
N GLN A 308 52.21 -18.94 -13.02
CA GLN A 308 51.75 -20.30 -12.73
C GLN A 308 50.35 -20.28 -12.10
N TYR A 309 50.07 -19.34 -11.20
CA TYR A 309 48.74 -19.18 -10.59
C TYR A 309 47.67 -18.70 -11.59
N MET A 310 48.00 -17.77 -12.49
CA MET A 310 47.11 -17.32 -13.57
C MET A 310 46.85 -18.43 -14.58
N LYS A 311 47.86 -19.23 -14.91
CA LYS A 311 47.73 -20.38 -15.81
C LYS A 311 46.82 -21.45 -15.21
N ASP A 312 47.00 -21.78 -13.92
CA ASP A 312 46.14 -22.72 -13.21
C ASP A 312 44.69 -22.20 -13.12
N ARG A 313 44.48 -20.92 -12.77
CA ARG A 313 43.14 -20.30 -12.76
C ARG A 313 42.48 -20.27 -14.14
N ARG A 314 43.25 -20.00 -15.20
CA ARG A 314 42.74 -19.97 -16.57
C ARG A 314 42.47 -21.37 -17.10
N SER A 315 43.22 -22.38 -16.66
CA SER A 315 42.92 -23.78 -16.96
C SER A 315 41.72 -24.32 -16.17
N ASP A 316 41.53 -23.86 -14.93
CA ASP A 316 40.38 -24.21 -14.07
C ASP A 316 39.09 -23.52 -14.55
N ALA A 317 39.19 -22.26 -15.00
CA ALA A 317 38.09 -21.54 -15.65
C ALA A 317 37.82 -22.00 -17.11
N GLY A 318 38.73 -22.78 -17.71
CA GLY A 318 38.67 -23.21 -19.10
C GLY A 318 38.11 -24.63 -19.33
N SER A 319 37.45 -25.23 -18.33
CA SER A 319 36.86 -26.57 -18.47
C SER A 319 35.33 -26.58 -18.65
N ASP A 320 34.67 -25.43 -18.61
CA ASP A 320 33.21 -25.32 -18.79
C ASP A 320 32.84 -24.14 -19.73
N ASP A 321 33.63 -23.91 -20.77
CA ASP A 321 33.34 -22.86 -21.76
C ASP A 321 33.56 -23.35 -23.20
N ASP A 322 32.58 -24.12 -23.68
CA ASP A 322 32.41 -24.46 -25.10
C ASP A 322 31.22 -23.65 -25.68
N GLY A 323 31.13 -22.36 -25.34
CA GLY A 323 30.00 -21.54 -25.78
C GLY A 323 30.02 -20.02 -25.51
N ASP A 324 31.07 -19.42 -24.95
CA ASP A 324 31.21 -17.96 -24.90
C ASP A 324 31.90 -17.48 -26.20
N GLU A 325 31.10 -16.92 -27.11
CA GLU A 325 31.64 -16.08 -28.17
C GLU A 325 32.33 -14.89 -27.46
N GLU A 326 33.66 -14.92 -27.41
CA GLU A 326 34.51 -13.87 -26.85
C GLU A 326 34.25 -12.57 -27.64
N GLU A 327 33.20 -11.83 -27.29
CA GLU A 327 32.96 -10.46 -27.75
C GLU A 327 34.00 -9.57 -27.09
N GLY A 328 35.22 -9.61 -27.62
CA GLY A 328 36.20 -8.55 -27.42
C GLY A 328 35.59 -7.22 -27.89
N ASP A 329 36.00 -6.11 -27.27
CA ASP A 329 35.61 -4.76 -27.65
C ASP A 329 36.03 -4.46 -29.11
N GLU A 330 35.22 -4.91 -30.07
CA GLU A 330 35.37 -4.67 -31.50
C GLU A 330 34.59 -3.38 -31.87
N ASP A 331 35.24 -2.23 -31.73
CA ASP A 331 34.83 -0.98 -32.39
C ASP A 331 35.16 -1.01 -33.92
N GLU A 332 34.90 -2.13 -34.61
CA GLU A 332 35.04 -2.25 -36.07
C GLU A 332 33.73 -2.73 -36.72
N ASP A 333 32.85 -1.77 -37.06
CA ASP A 333 31.71 -1.98 -37.97
C ASP A 333 32.24 -2.42 -39.36
N SER A 334 32.49 -3.72 -39.57
CA SER A 334 32.75 -4.29 -40.91
C SER A 334 32.01 -5.62 -41.15
N GLU A 335 30.69 -5.54 -41.28
CA GLU A 335 29.88 -6.67 -41.74
C GLU A 335 30.09 -6.90 -43.26
N SER A 336 31.09 -7.70 -43.64
CA SER A 336 31.15 -8.29 -44.99
C SER A 336 30.31 -9.57 -45.02
N VAL A 337 29.03 -9.43 -45.41
CA VAL A 337 28.14 -10.56 -45.68
C VAL A 337 28.68 -11.40 -46.85
N THR A 338 29.17 -12.60 -46.56
CA THR A 338 29.56 -13.58 -47.59
C THR A 338 28.32 -14.27 -48.16
N THR A 339 27.76 -13.72 -49.24
CA THR A 339 26.69 -14.38 -50.00
C THR A 339 27.24 -15.61 -50.73
N SER A 340 26.94 -16.79 -50.18
CA SER A 340 27.27 -18.10 -50.77
C SER A 340 26.32 -18.41 -51.95
N ILE A 341 26.72 -18.02 -53.16
CA ILE A 341 26.06 -18.43 -54.41
C ILE A 341 26.46 -19.89 -54.70
N LYS A 342 25.59 -20.85 -54.36
CA LYS A 342 25.68 -22.23 -54.83
C LYS A 342 25.27 -22.29 -56.31
N GLY A 343 26.27 -22.29 -57.20
CA GLY A 343 26.12 -22.69 -58.59
C GLY A 343 25.82 -24.18 -58.70
N SER A 344 24.60 -24.51 -59.14
CA SER A 344 24.20 -25.86 -59.55
C SER A 344 24.67 -26.11 -60.98
N VAL A 345 25.81 -26.78 -61.15
CA VAL A 345 26.19 -27.44 -62.40
C VAL A 345 25.85 -28.92 -62.26
N LYS A 346 24.90 -29.40 -63.05
CA LYS A 346 24.65 -30.82 -63.28
C LYS A 346 24.78 -31.05 -64.78
N GLY A 347 25.76 -31.86 -65.15
CA GLY A 347 25.86 -32.48 -66.47
C GLY A 347 24.88 -33.64 -66.61
#